data_AF-A0A8H4LDQ2-F1
#
_entry.id   AF-A0A8H4LDQ2-F1
#
_cell.length_a   1.000
_cell.length_b   1.000
_cell.length_c   1.000
_cell.angle_alpha   90.00
_cell.angle_beta   90.00
_cell.angle_gamma   90.00
#
_symmetry.space_group_name_H-M   'P 1'
#
loop_
_entity.id
_entity.type
_entity.pdbx_description
1 polymer ?
#
loop_
_entity_poly.entity_id
_entity_poly.type
_entity_poly.pdbx_seq_one_letter_code
_entity_poly.pdbx_strand_id
1 'polypeptide(L)'
;MGYPCQVFHASELPERIQADLSGRKRKLDRGIRNVDLNGCELLEMLQYKCEIKEPVKWDSPVQCYAVERLFRKCKDRKGTFTVETTAWEGKDYSDSAEAGKKNDDKSGDKDKTTPRHYHWSSSWHSPDTAR
;
A
#
# COMPACT_ATOMS: atom_id res chain seq x y z
N MET A 1 -4.97 3.05 23.76
CA MET A 1 -6.11 2.56 22.95
C MET A 1 -5.73 2.72 21.49
N GLY A 2 -5.41 1.64 20.78
CA GLY A 2 -5.16 1.71 19.34
C GLY A 2 -6.48 1.91 18.59
N TYR A 3 -6.54 2.85 17.66
CA TYR A 3 -7.71 2.97 16.77
C TYR A 3 -7.85 1.68 15.95
N PRO A 4 -9.06 1.11 15.80
CA PRO A 4 -9.25 -0.06 14.95
C PRO A 4 -8.88 0.30 13.51
N CYS A 5 -7.72 -0.17 13.06
CA CYS A 5 -7.30 -0.07 11.67
C CYS A 5 -8.15 -1.02 10.85
N GLN A 6 -9.18 -0.49 10.20
CA GLN A 6 -9.97 -1.27 9.26
C GLN A 6 -9.11 -1.58 8.04
N VAL A 7 -8.93 -2.86 7.76
CA VAL A 7 -8.21 -3.29 6.57
C VAL A 7 -9.17 -3.42 5.40
N PHE A 8 -8.73 -3.01 4.24
CA PHE A 8 -9.49 -3.03 3.00
C PHE A 8 -8.56 -3.20 1.82
N HIS A 9 -9.09 -3.61 0.66
CA HIS A 9 -8.28 -3.78 -0.53
C HIS A 9 -7.91 -2.43 -1.13
N ALA A 10 -6.71 -2.29 -1.71
CA ALA A 10 -6.25 -1.01 -2.27
C ALA A 10 -7.22 -0.42 -3.32
N SER A 11 -7.95 -1.27 -4.06
CA SER A 11 -8.97 -0.81 -5.02
C SER A 11 -10.15 -0.07 -4.39
N GLU A 12 -10.43 -0.29 -3.09
CA GLU A 12 -11.49 0.41 -2.35
C GLU A 12 -11.03 1.80 -1.88
N LEU A 13 -9.74 2.15 -2.02
CA LEU A 13 -9.19 3.40 -1.53
C LEU A 13 -9.96 4.66 -2.02
N PRO A 14 -10.31 4.78 -3.32
CA PRO A 14 -11.05 5.96 -3.81
C PRO A 14 -12.41 6.16 -3.12
N GLU A 15 -13.04 5.08 -2.65
CA GLU A 15 -14.31 5.11 -1.92
C GLU A 15 -14.08 5.40 -0.43
N ARG A 16 -13.11 4.74 0.19
CA ARG A 16 -12.82 4.85 1.63
C ARG A 16 -12.40 6.25 2.05
N ILE A 17 -11.61 6.94 1.23
CA ILE A 17 -11.14 8.30 1.54
C ILE A 17 -12.27 9.33 1.61
N GLN A 18 -13.44 9.02 1.03
CA GLN A 18 -14.59 9.91 1.04
C GLN A 18 -15.17 10.06 2.45
N ALA A 19 -14.83 9.16 3.38
CA ALA A 19 -15.20 9.24 4.78
C ALA A 19 -14.04 9.75 5.65
N ASP A 20 -14.39 10.45 6.73
CA ASP A 20 -13.46 10.82 7.80
C ASP A 20 -13.21 9.65 8.76
N LEU A 21 -12.33 9.83 9.75
CA LEU A 21 -12.00 8.80 10.74
C LEU A 21 -13.22 8.37 11.60
N SER A 22 -14.31 9.15 11.59
CA SER A 22 -15.57 8.78 12.26
C SER A 22 -16.56 8.06 11.33
N GLY A 23 -16.15 7.72 10.10
CA GLY A 23 -16.99 7.09 9.09
C GLY A 23 -17.99 8.04 8.42
N ARG A 24 -17.93 9.35 8.70
CA ARG A 24 -18.84 10.34 8.11
C ARG A 24 -18.28 10.85 6.80
N LYS A 25 -19.15 11.07 5.80
CA LYS A 25 -18.73 11.65 4.52
C LYS A 25 -18.02 13.00 4.73
N ARG A 26 -16.84 13.14 4.14
CA ARG A 26 -16.04 14.37 4.16
C ARG A 26 -16.79 15.49 3.45
N LYS A 27 -16.70 16.69 4.03
CA LYS A 27 -17.23 17.91 3.43
C LYS A 27 -16.10 18.57 2.66
N LEU A 28 -16.32 18.82 1.38
CA LEU A 28 -15.36 19.51 0.51
C LEU A 28 -15.79 20.94 0.27
N ASP A 29 -14.91 21.71 -0.38
CA ASP A 29 -15.20 23.07 -0.78
C ASP A 29 -16.35 23.14 -1.80
N ARG A 30 -16.96 24.32 -1.94
CA ARG A 30 -18.20 24.50 -2.71
C ARG A 30 -18.01 24.05 -4.17
N GLY A 31 -18.85 23.10 -4.61
CA GLY A 31 -18.85 22.57 -5.97
C GLY A 31 -18.15 21.22 -6.13
N ILE A 32 -17.30 20.81 -5.18
CA ILE A 32 -16.60 19.53 -5.23
C ILE A 32 -17.41 18.49 -4.45
N ARG A 33 -17.78 17.39 -5.11
CA ARG A 33 -18.64 16.34 -4.51
C ARG A 33 -17.86 15.24 -3.82
N ASN A 34 -16.70 14.88 -4.37
CA ASN A 34 -15.85 13.78 -3.93
C ASN A 34 -14.37 14.20 -4.02
N VAL A 35 -13.53 13.61 -3.16
CA VAL A 35 -12.08 13.76 -3.22
C VAL A 35 -11.58 13.05 -4.46
N ASP A 36 -10.84 13.76 -5.30
CA ASP A 36 -10.08 13.17 -6.41
C ASP A 36 -8.64 12.91 -5.94
N LEU A 37 -8.25 11.64 -5.86
CA LEU A 37 -6.90 11.24 -5.43
C LEU A 37 -5.82 11.73 -6.39
N ASN A 38 -6.10 11.72 -7.70
CA ASN A 38 -5.13 12.11 -8.71
C ASN A 38 -4.82 13.61 -8.65
N GLY A 39 -5.79 14.42 -8.24
CA GLY A 39 -5.63 15.85 -8.01
C GLY A 39 -4.91 16.21 -6.69
N CYS A 40 -4.65 15.24 -5.82
CA CYS A 40 -3.91 15.46 -4.57
C CYS A 40 -2.39 15.41 -4.81
N GLU A 41 -1.66 16.21 -4.04
CA GLU A 41 -0.20 16.24 -4.02
C GLU A 41 0.35 14.84 -3.66
N LEU A 42 1.22 14.29 -4.51
CA LEU A 42 1.92 13.02 -4.27
C LEU A 42 3.22 13.28 -3.54
N LEU A 43 3.40 12.61 -2.41
CA LEU A 43 4.57 12.66 -1.55
C LEU A 43 5.20 11.26 -1.47
N GLU A 44 6.52 11.23 -1.41
CA GLU A 44 7.29 10.00 -1.30
C GLU A 44 8.11 10.02 -0.01
N MET A 45 8.24 8.85 0.63
CA MET A 45 9.09 8.65 1.79
C MET A 45 9.80 7.30 1.70
N LEU A 46 11.12 7.33 1.78
CA LEU A 46 11.94 6.12 1.90
C LEU A 46 11.90 5.60 3.34
N GLN A 47 11.47 4.35 3.50
CA GLN A 47 11.57 3.61 4.75
C GLN A 47 12.55 2.45 4.59
N TYR A 48 13.09 1.95 5.70
CA TYR A 48 13.88 0.73 5.69
C TYR A 48 13.17 -0.37 6.46
N LYS A 49 13.05 -1.53 5.83
CA LYS A 49 12.58 -2.75 6.44
C LYS A 49 13.79 -3.61 6.78
N CYS A 50 14.02 -3.85 8.07
CA CYS A 50 15.12 -4.68 8.53
C CYS A 50 14.61 -6.02 9.05
N GLU A 51 15.24 -7.10 8.62
CA GLU A 51 14.97 -8.46 9.07
C GLU A 51 16.26 -9.10 9.58
N ILE A 52 16.16 -9.82 10.70
CA ILE A 52 17.26 -10.63 11.23
C ILE A 52 17.23 -11.97 10.49
N LYS A 53 18.32 -12.34 9.80
CA LYS A 53 18.34 -13.54 8.95
C LYS A 53 18.14 -14.84 9.73
N GLU A 54 18.73 -14.92 10.92
CA GLU A 54 18.73 -16.09 11.79
C GLU A 54 18.47 -15.66 13.24
N PRO A 55 17.22 -15.36 13.61
CA PRO A 55 16.89 -14.73 14.90
C PRO A 55 17.29 -15.54 16.14
N VAL A 56 17.61 -16.83 15.98
CA VAL A 56 18.03 -17.73 17.06
C VAL A 56 19.54 -17.64 17.32
N LYS A 57 20.36 -17.20 16.35
CA LYS A 57 21.80 -17.03 16.53
C LYS A 57 22.10 -15.63 17.05
N TRP A 58 22.94 -15.55 18.08
CA TRP A 58 23.27 -14.30 18.77
C TRP A 58 24.01 -13.28 17.88
N ASP A 59 24.78 -13.75 16.89
CA ASP A 59 25.55 -12.92 15.95
C ASP A 59 24.94 -12.93 14.53
N SER A 60 23.61 -13.01 14.45
CA SER A 60 22.94 -13.02 13.16
C SER A 60 22.94 -11.65 12.50
N PRO A 61 23.27 -11.56 11.19
CA PRO A 61 23.27 -10.29 10.48
C PRO A 61 21.85 -9.73 10.33
N VAL A 62 21.75 -8.42 10.51
CA VAL A 62 20.55 -7.64 10.20
C VAL A 62 20.61 -7.20 8.75
N GLN A 63 19.62 -7.62 7.95
CA GLN A 63 19.50 -7.22 6.56
C GLN A 63 18.40 -6.18 6.42
N CYS A 64 18.75 -4.99 5.93
CA CYS A 64 17.78 -3.93 5.66
C CYS A 64 17.54 -3.77 4.16
N TYR A 65 16.28 -3.46 3.82
CA TYR A 65 15.78 -3.26 2.47
C TYR A 65 15.09 -1.91 2.39
N ALA A 66 15.38 -1.16 1.32
CA ALA A 66 14.66 0.08 1.02
C ALA A 66 13.20 -0.24 0.65
N VAL A 67 12.27 0.55 1.20
CA VAL A 67 10.83 0.47 0.94
C VAL A 67 10.32 1.88 0.73
N GLU A 68 10.01 2.20 -0.52
CA GLU A 68 9.39 3.47 -0.87
C GLU A 68 7.90 3.44 -0.48
N ARG A 69 7.46 4.50 0.20
CA ARG A 69 6.07 4.69 0.59
C ARG A 69 5.53 5.94 -0.07
N LEU A 70 4.36 5.80 -0.68
CA LEU A 70 3.70 6.88 -1.40
C LEU A 70 2.50 7.36 -0.59
N PHE A 71 2.32 8.67 -0.55
CA PHE A 71 1.25 9.33 0.18
C PHE A 71 0.61 10.42 -0.66
N ARG A 72 -0.72 10.48 -0.68
CA ARG A 72 -1.47 11.61 -1.25
C ARG A 72 -1.88 12.55 -0.13
N LYS A 73 -1.49 13.82 -0.26
CA LYS A 73 -1.93 14.91 0.64
C LYS A 73 -3.11 15.63 0.00
N CYS A 74 -4.27 15.39 0.57
CA CYS A 74 -5.55 15.90 0.11
C CYS A 74 -6.08 16.99 1.05
N LYS A 75 -7.09 17.74 0.57
CA LYS A 75 -7.74 18.80 1.34
C LYS A 75 -9.25 18.54 1.44
N ASP A 76 -9.78 18.72 2.64
CA ASP A 76 -11.20 18.84 2.89
C ASP A 76 -11.50 20.17 3.62
N ARG A 77 -12.76 20.41 3.98
CA ARG A 77 -13.19 21.64 4.65
C ARG A 77 -12.60 21.80 6.05
N LYS A 78 -12.22 20.71 6.72
CA LYS A 78 -11.63 20.73 8.07
C LYS A 78 -10.11 20.96 8.02
N GLY A 79 -9.47 20.66 6.89
CA GLY A 79 -8.05 20.91 6.69
C GLY A 79 -7.42 19.96 5.67
N THR A 80 -6.11 19.77 5.78
CA THR A 80 -5.38 18.79 4.98
C THR A 80 -5.31 17.44 5.68
N PHE A 81 -5.37 16.36 4.91
CA PHE A 81 -5.18 15.01 5.41
C PHE A 81 -4.29 14.23 4.45
N THR A 82 -3.58 13.25 4.99
CA THR A 82 -2.65 12.41 4.24
C THR A 82 -3.17 10.97 4.22
N VAL A 83 -3.03 10.32 3.07
CA VAL A 83 -3.44 8.93 2.86
C VAL A 83 -2.27 8.18 2.26
N GLU A 84 -1.90 7.03 2.84
CA GLU A 84 -0.94 6.13 2.20
C GLU A 84 -1.57 5.51 0.94
N THR A 85 -0.91 5.68 -0.20
CA THR A 85 -1.38 5.21 -1.50
C THR A 85 -0.44 4.22 -2.17
N THR A 86 0.62 3.77 -1.49
CA THR A 86 1.63 2.83 -2.03
C THR A 86 1.02 1.66 -2.83
N ALA A 87 0.01 0.98 -2.26
CA ALA A 87 -0.63 -0.15 -2.93
C ALA A 87 -1.67 0.25 -4.00
N TRP A 88 -2.16 1.50 -3.97
CA TRP A 88 -3.16 2.02 -4.90
C TRP A 88 -2.55 2.62 -6.18
N GLU A 89 -1.38 3.26 -6.08
CA GLU A 89 -0.67 3.80 -7.25
C GLU A 89 -0.27 2.69 -8.25
N GLY A 90 -0.36 1.42 -7.85
CA GLY A 90 -0.62 0.32 -8.79
C GLY A 90 0.39 0.18 -9.93
N LYS A 91 1.68 0.00 -9.56
CA LYS A 91 2.86 -0.30 -10.42
C LYS A 91 3.56 0.95 -11.00
N ASP A 92 4.89 1.00 -10.81
CA ASP A 92 5.94 1.62 -11.67
C ASP A 92 7.30 1.83 -10.94
N TYR A 93 7.43 1.48 -9.65
CA TYR A 93 8.75 1.33 -9.00
C TYR A 93 9.29 -0.10 -9.17
N SER A 94 9.40 -0.55 -10.41
CA SER A 94 10.15 -1.76 -10.75
C SER A 94 11.22 -1.38 -11.78
N ASP A 95 12.19 -0.53 -11.40
CA ASP A 95 13.38 -0.31 -12.23
C ASP A 95 14.57 0.33 -11.49
N SER A 96 14.69 0.17 -10.17
CA SER A 96 15.93 0.50 -9.44
C SER A 96 16.63 -0.73 -8.84
N ALA A 97 16.11 -1.96 -9.05
CA ALA A 97 16.69 -3.16 -8.47
C ALA A 97 17.04 -4.32 -9.44
N GLU A 98 16.50 -4.44 -10.65
CA GLU A 98 16.78 -5.67 -11.45
C GLU A 98 16.62 -5.52 -12.98
N ALA A 99 17.71 -5.14 -13.64
CA ALA A 99 17.88 -5.38 -15.07
C ALA A 99 18.26 -6.85 -15.30
N GLY A 100 17.35 -7.68 -15.84
CA GLY A 100 17.71 -9.06 -16.19
C GLY A 100 16.63 -10.00 -16.71
N LYS A 101 16.40 -9.95 -18.03
CA LYS A 101 15.95 -11.05 -18.94
C LYS A 101 14.47 -11.48 -18.97
N LYS A 102 13.88 -11.19 -20.14
CA LYS A 102 12.67 -11.80 -20.72
C LYS A 102 12.83 -13.31 -20.96
N ASN A 103 11.74 -14.06 -20.81
CA ASN A 103 11.23 -14.94 -21.88
C ASN A 103 9.75 -15.32 -21.63
N ASP A 104 8.99 -15.29 -22.72
CA ASP A 104 7.62 -15.78 -22.90
C ASP A 104 7.49 -17.29 -22.59
N ASP A 105 6.35 -17.71 -22.01
CA ASP A 105 5.45 -18.69 -22.65
C ASP A 105 4.08 -18.86 -21.93
N LYS A 106 3.09 -19.33 -22.69
CA LYS A 106 1.64 -19.43 -22.42
C LYS A 106 1.19 -20.58 -21.48
N SER A 107 0.09 -20.33 -20.75
CA SER A 107 -1.11 -21.17 -20.46
C SER A 107 -1.67 -20.77 -19.08
N GLY A 108 -2.94 -20.78 -18.69
CA GLY A 108 -4.16 -21.39 -19.20
C GLY A 108 -4.89 -22.03 -18.01
N ASP A 109 -6.01 -21.42 -17.59
CA ASP A 109 -7.11 -21.98 -16.77
C ASP A 109 -7.25 -21.60 -15.27
N LYS A 110 -8.54 -21.55 -14.87
CA LYS A 110 -9.17 -20.84 -13.75
C LYS A 110 -9.20 -21.65 -12.45
N ASP A 111 -9.07 -20.98 -11.29
CA ASP A 111 -9.80 -21.42 -10.10
C ASP A 111 -10.12 -20.29 -9.09
N LYS A 112 -11.17 -20.52 -8.33
CA LYS A 112 -12.02 -19.63 -7.52
C LYS A 112 -11.29 -18.81 -6.44
N THR A 113 -11.43 -17.49 -6.53
CA THR A 113 -10.95 -16.53 -5.52
C THR A 113 -11.85 -16.54 -4.28
N THR A 114 -11.41 -17.19 -3.20
CA THR A 114 -11.87 -16.87 -1.84
C THR A 114 -11.40 -15.45 -1.49
N PRO A 115 -12.21 -14.61 -0.80
CA PRO A 115 -11.79 -13.26 -0.45
C PRO A 115 -10.63 -13.36 0.55
N ARG A 116 -9.41 -13.13 0.07
CA ARG A 116 -8.22 -13.07 0.93
C ARG A 116 -8.44 -11.96 1.94
N HIS A 117 -8.43 -12.33 3.22
CA HIS A 117 -8.55 -11.41 4.33
C HIS A 117 -7.27 -10.57 4.37
N TYR A 118 -7.30 -9.40 3.75
CA TYR A 118 -6.16 -8.49 3.75
C TYR A 118 -5.95 -8.03 5.18
N HIS A 119 -4.79 -8.34 5.75
CA HIS A 119 -4.35 -7.89 7.06
C HIS A 119 -3.11 -7.03 6.84
N TRP A 120 -3.23 -5.73 7.11
CA TRP A 120 -2.23 -4.72 6.76
C TRP A 120 -0.88 -4.88 7.48
N SER A 121 -0.75 -5.84 8.40
CA SER A 121 0.47 -6.06 9.16
C SER A 121 0.92 -7.53 9.32
N SER A 122 0.38 -8.49 8.54
CA SER A 122 0.75 -9.93 8.75
C SER A 122 1.30 -10.73 7.56
N SER A 123 1.44 -10.20 6.34
CA SER A 123 2.22 -10.93 5.32
C SER A 123 3.69 -10.51 5.38
N TRP A 124 4.34 -10.82 6.50
CA TRP A 124 5.80 -10.74 6.65
C TRP A 124 6.48 -12.08 6.33
N HIS A 125 5.86 -12.89 5.45
CA HIS A 125 6.49 -14.04 4.81
C HIS A 125 6.47 -13.81 3.31
N SER A 126 7.65 -13.40 2.84
CA SER A 126 8.28 -13.56 1.52
C SER A 126 7.56 -13.14 0.23
N PRO A 127 8.20 -12.28 -0.59
CA PRO A 127 8.01 -12.27 -2.03
C PRO A 127 8.84 -13.42 -2.62
N ASP A 128 8.37 -14.65 -2.51
CA ASP A 128 8.80 -15.80 -3.34
C ASP A 128 8.27 -17.08 -2.72
N THR A 129 7.10 -17.55 -3.16
CA THR A 129 6.83 -18.99 -3.31
C THR A 129 5.60 -19.20 -4.18
N ALA A 130 5.85 -19.38 -5.47
CA ALA A 130 5.04 -20.24 -6.31
C ALA A 130 5.95 -20.85 -7.38
N ARG A 131 6.54 -22.01 -7.05
CA ARG A 131 6.82 -23.04 -8.06
C ARG A 131 5.53 -23.80 -8.31
#